data_AF-A0A535BT56-F1
#
_entry.id   AF-A0A535BT56-F1
#
_cell.length_a   1.000
_cell.length_b   1.000
_cell.length_c   1.000
_cell.angle_alpha   90.00
_cell.angle_beta   90.00
_cell.angle_gamma   90.00
#
_symmetry.space_group_name_H-M   'P 1'
#
loop_
_entity.id
_entity.type
_entity.pdbx_description
1 polymer ?
#
loop_
_entity_poly.entity_id
_entity_poly.type
_entity_poly.pdbx_seq_one_letter_code
_entity_poly.pdbx_strand_id
1 'polypeptide(L)'
;MSVSLKEDQLILITEDDGSLPLRASSALGFYYHDTQFLSGYKVRVNGTEPLLLSANTEQNYVATFQLMHSEGATIGTARHSAKTLSIRRTRFLADGLRERIGILNANPQPAHITLELEFEASFRDMFSVRGYRDVSMPVAVAVERRE
;
A
#
# COMPACT_ATOMS: atom_id res chain seq x y z
N MET A 1 2.95 -14.09 -3.16
CA MET A 1 2.31 -14.04 -4.50
C MET A 1 2.12 -12.55 -4.82
N SER A 2 1.93 -12.09 -6.06
CA SER A 2 1.73 -10.65 -6.34
C SER A 2 0.32 -10.37 -6.81
N VAL A 3 -0.16 -9.14 -6.60
CA VAL A 3 -1.42 -8.64 -7.15
C VAL A 3 -1.12 -7.59 -8.21
N SER A 4 -1.73 -7.75 -9.39
CA SER A 4 -1.58 -6.82 -10.50
C SER A 4 -2.94 -6.29 -10.92
N LEU A 5 -3.07 -4.96 -11.01
CA LEU A 5 -4.21 -4.29 -11.62
C LEU A 5 -3.76 -3.53 -12.86
N LYS A 6 -4.63 -3.44 -13.86
CA LYS A 6 -4.42 -2.70 -15.09
C LYS A 6 -5.73 -2.07 -15.57
N GLU A 7 -5.68 -0.79 -15.91
CA GLU A 7 -6.74 -0.07 -16.61
C GLU A 7 -6.09 0.97 -17.55
N ASP A 8 -6.36 0.89 -18.85
CA ASP A 8 -5.68 1.71 -19.88
C ASP A 8 -4.14 1.77 -19.70
N GLN A 9 -3.58 2.97 -19.43
CA GLN A 9 -2.15 3.24 -19.20
C GLN A 9 -1.74 3.09 -17.73
N LEU A 10 -2.68 2.80 -16.84
CA LEU A 10 -2.46 2.63 -15.42
C LEU A 10 -2.14 1.17 -15.12
N ILE A 11 -1.07 0.95 -14.36
CA ILE A 11 -0.67 -0.38 -13.89
C ILE A 11 -0.34 -0.27 -12.40
N LEU A 12 -0.85 -1.19 -11.59
CA LEU A 12 -0.45 -1.34 -10.19
C LEU A 12 0.06 -2.76 -10.00
N ILE A 13 1.25 -2.92 -9.45
CA ILE A 13 1.82 -4.22 -9.09
C ILE A 13 2.22 -4.15 -7.62
N THR A 14 1.63 -5.01 -6.78
CA THR A 14 1.88 -5.03 -5.32
C THR A 14 2.21 -6.43 -4.84
N GLU A 15 2.59 -6.54 -3.56
CA GLU A 15 2.54 -7.81 -2.83
C GLU A 15 1.11 -8.35 -2.74
N ASP A 16 0.94 -9.59 -2.28
CA ASP A 16 -0.36 -10.28 -2.18
C ASP A 16 -1.33 -9.62 -1.18
N ASP A 17 -0.81 -8.94 -0.17
CA ASP A 17 -1.57 -8.16 0.81
C ASP A 17 -1.89 -6.73 0.33
N GLY A 18 -1.44 -6.39 -0.88
CA GLY A 18 -1.55 -5.07 -1.45
C GLY A 18 -0.48 -4.08 -0.97
N SER A 19 0.46 -4.47 -0.13
CA SER A 19 1.55 -3.57 0.29
C SER A 19 2.56 -3.33 -0.84
N LEU A 20 3.28 -2.21 -0.73
CA LEU A 20 4.48 -1.94 -1.51
C LEU A 20 5.65 -1.77 -0.53
N PRO A 21 6.77 -2.49 -0.71
CA PRO A 21 7.90 -2.41 0.20
C PRO A 21 8.45 -0.98 0.24
N LEU A 22 8.75 -0.51 1.44
CA LEU A 22 9.37 0.80 1.66
C LEU A 22 10.88 0.67 1.58
N ARG A 23 11.56 1.75 1.18
CA ARG A 23 13.01 1.88 1.17
C ARG A 23 13.71 0.76 0.37
N ALA A 24 13.01 0.20 -0.61
CA ALA A 24 13.49 -0.88 -1.45
C ALA A 24 13.44 -0.46 -2.92
N SER A 25 14.49 -0.77 -3.67
CA SER A 25 14.41 -0.70 -5.13
C SER A 25 13.63 -1.91 -5.62
N SER A 26 12.35 -1.71 -5.92
CA SER A 26 11.44 -2.75 -6.39
C SER A 26 10.74 -2.36 -7.68
N ALA A 27 10.36 -3.37 -8.47
CA ALA A 27 9.47 -3.22 -9.62
C ALA A 27 7.98 -3.17 -9.23
N LEU A 28 7.67 -3.42 -7.96
CA LEU A 28 6.33 -3.17 -7.43
C LEU A 28 6.06 -1.68 -7.40
N GLY A 29 4.85 -1.26 -7.75
CA GLY A 29 4.48 0.14 -7.74
C GLY A 29 3.24 0.46 -8.57
N PHE A 30 2.83 1.72 -8.50
CA PHE A 30 1.85 2.30 -9.40
C PHE A 30 2.56 3.02 -10.55
N TYR A 31 2.15 2.71 -11.76
CA TYR A 31 2.71 3.22 -13.00
C TYR A 31 1.65 3.94 -13.83
N TYR A 32 2.11 4.99 -14.49
CA TYR A 32 1.40 5.69 -15.55
C TYR A 32 2.41 6.08 -16.62
N HIS A 33 2.14 5.76 -17.89
CA HIS A 33 3.06 5.97 -19.01
C HIS A 33 4.50 5.53 -18.68
N ASP A 34 4.65 4.27 -18.27
CA ASP A 34 5.94 3.64 -17.95
C ASP A 34 6.77 4.32 -16.85
N THR A 35 6.17 5.21 -16.05
CA THR A 35 6.84 5.88 -14.92
C THR A 35 6.27 5.40 -13.59
N GLN A 36 7.11 5.02 -12.63
CA GLN A 36 6.73 4.56 -11.29
C GLN A 36 6.39 5.76 -10.37
N PHE A 37 5.12 6.15 -10.32
CA PHE A 37 4.62 7.26 -9.49
C PHE A 37 4.52 6.92 -8.00
N LEU A 38 4.25 5.66 -7.65
CA LEU A 38 4.26 5.16 -6.27
C LEU A 38 5.19 3.95 -6.19
N SER A 39 6.25 4.05 -5.41
CA SER A 39 7.27 2.99 -5.26
C SER A 39 7.21 2.28 -3.91
N GLY A 40 6.59 2.89 -2.90
CA GLY A 40 6.44 2.33 -1.57
C GLY A 40 5.12 2.76 -0.94
N TYR A 41 4.49 1.87 -0.18
CA TYR A 41 3.19 2.09 0.41
C TYR A 41 2.87 1.04 1.47
N LYS A 42 2.75 1.48 2.72
CA LYS A 42 2.30 0.64 3.83
C LYS A 42 1.13 1.25 4.57
N VAL A 43 0.30 0.37 5.11
CA VAL A 43 -0.79 0.68 6.03
C VAL A 43 -0.45 0.02 7.36
N ARG A 44 -0.47 0.80 8.45
CA ARG A 44 -0.41 0.27 9.80
C ARG A 44 -1.66 0.65 10.57
N VAL A 45 -2.13 -0.24 11.42
CA VAL A 45 -3.23 0.00 12.36
C VAL A 45 -2.67 -0.23 13.75
N ASN A 46 -2.67 0.80 14.59
CA ASN A 46 -2.04 0.79 15.91
C ASN A 46 -0.56 0.36 15.86
N GLY A 47 0.22 0.92 14.93
CA GLY A 47 1.65 0.63 14.79
C GLY A 47 2.01 -0.71 14.13
N THR A 48 1.03 -1.59 13.84
CA THR A 48 1.30 -2.90 13.23
C THR A 48 0.71 -3.04 11.83
N GLU A 49 1.42 -3.77 10.97
CA GLU A 49 0.94 -4.11 9.62
C GLU A 49 -0.19 -5.14 9.73
N PRO A 50 -1.39 -4.89 9.17
CA PRO A 50 -2.50 -5.84 9.22
C PRO A 50 -2.15 -7.17 8.53
N LEU A 51 -2.67 -8.27 9.06
CA LEU A 51 -2.52 -9.61 8.50
C LEU A 51 -3.57 -9.84 7.39
N LEU A 52 -3.12 -10.26 6.22
CA LEU A 52 -4.00 -10.66 5.12
C LEU A 52 -4.79 -11.94 5.48
N LEU A 53 -6.10 -11.89 5.33
CA LEU A 53 -6.99 -13.05 5.45
C LEU A 53 -7.38 -13.60 4.09
N SER A 54 -7.75 -12.71 3.17
CA SER A 54 -8.08 -13.07 1.79
C SER A 54 -7.92 -11.87 0.87
N ALA A 55 -7.69 -12.15 -0.41
CA ALA A 55 -7.71 -11.18 -1.48
C ALA A 55 -8.67 -11.67 -2.58
N ASN A 56 -9.44 -10.75 -3.16
CA ASN A 56 -10.18 -10.97 -4.40
C ASN A 56 -9.61 -10.01 -5.46
N THR A 57 -9.15 -10.59 -6.55
CA THR A 57 -8.51 -9.92 -7.69
C THR A 57 -9.08 -10.43 -9.03
N GLU A 58 -10.33 -10.90 -9.02
CA GLU A 58 -10.97 -11.52 -10.20
C GLU A 58 -11.15 -10.53 -11.37
N GLN A 59 -11.18 -9.24 -11.07
CA GLN A 59 -11.30 -8.18 -12.07
C GLN A 59 -9.97 -7.45 -12.22
N ASN A 60 -9.55 -7.23 -13.46
CA ASN A 60 -8.23 -6.68 -13.76
C ASN A 60 -8.00 -5.26 -13.22
N TYR A 61 -9.05 -4.49 -12.92
CA TYR A 61 -8.93 -3.10 -12.51
C TYR A 61 -9.29 -2.87 -11.04
N VAL A 62 -9.75 -3.89 -10.29
CA VAL A 62 -10.13 -3.77 -8.88
C VAL A 62 -9.60 -4.93 -8.05
N ALA A 63 -9.09 -4.62 -6.86
CA ALA A 63 -8.72 -5.61 -5.86
C ALA A 63 -9.40 -5.29 -4.54
N THR A 64 -9.85 -6.33 -3.82
CA THR A 64 -10.30 -6.20 -2.44
C THR A 64 -9.46 -7.10 -1.56
N PHE A 65 -8.93 -6.54 -0.48
CA PHE A 65 -8.16 -7.25 0.54
C PHE A 65 -8.96 -7.22 1.83
N GLN A 66 -9.21 -8.40 2.38
CA GLN A 66 -9.72 -8.55 3.73
C GLN A 66 -8.52 -8.81 4.64
N LEU A 67 -8.34 -7.93 5.62
CA LEU A 67 -7.26 -8.01 6.59
C LEU A 67 -7.83 -8.00 8.00
N MET A 68 -7.01 -8.44 8.94
CA MET A 68 -7.25 -8.29 10.36
C MET A 68 -6.06 -7.60 11.01
N HIS A 69 -6.28 -6.89 12.10
CA HIS A 69 -5.17 -6.41 12.90
C HIS A 69 -4.27 -7.59 13.34
N SER A 70 -2.95 -7.46 13.21
CA SER A 70 -2.00 -8.57 13.32
C SER A 70 -1.67 -8.98 14.76
N GLU A 71 -2.19 -8.30 15.78
CA GLU A 71 -1.91 -8.63 17.18
C GLU A 71 -3.12 -9.12 18.00
N GLY A 72 -2.86 -10.16 18.79
CA GLY A 72 -3.46 -10.39 20.11
C GLY A 72 -2.51 -9.89 21.20
N ALA A 73 -2.32 -8.57 21.27
CA ALA A 73 -1.36 -7.92 22.15
C ALA A 73 -1.71 -8.11 23.64
N THR A 74 -0.72 -8.45 24.45
CA THR A 74 -0.89 -8.60 25.90
C THR A 74 -0.98 -7.22 26.57
N ILE A 75 -2.09 -6.94 27.26
CA ILE A 75 -2.18 -5.83 28.22
C ILE A 75 -2.10 -6.45 29.62
N GLY A 76 -0.97 -6.27 30.32
CA GLY A 76 -0.73 -6.93 31.61
C GLY A 76 -0.50 -8.44 31.46
N THR A 77 -1.32 -9.28 32.11
CA THR A 77 -1.23 -10.75 32.06
C THR A 77 -2.27 -11.42 31.16
N ALA A 78 -3.15 -10.65 30.51
CA ALA A 78 -4.24 -11.19 29.70
C ALA A 78 -3.92 -11.18 28.20
N ARG A 79 -4.02 -12.35 27.55
CA ARG A 79 -4.09 -12.47 26.09
C ARG A 79 -5.44 -11.99 25.61
N HIS A 80 -5.51 -10.85 24.95
CA HIS A 80 -6.70 -10.46 24.19
C HIS A 80 -6.76 -11.26 22.87
N SER A 81 -7.95 -11.73 22.49
CA SER A 81 -8.11 -12.44 21.21
C SER A 81 -7.83 -11.47 20.06
N ALA A 82 -6.92 -11.84 19.16
CA ALA A 82 -6.46 -11.05 18.01
C ALA A 82 -7.54 -10.69 16.95
N LYS A 83 -8.84 -10.79 17.26
CA LYS A 83 -9.93 -10.89 16.26
C LYS A 83 -10.86 -9.68 16.18
N THR A 84 -10.41 -8.49 16.54
CA THR A 84 -11.36 -7.45 16.95
C THR A 84 -11.47 -6.24 16.04
N LEU A 85 -10.48 -6.00 15.17
CA LEU A 85 -10.57 -5.01 14.10
C LEU A 85 -10.53 -5.70 12.73
N SER A 86 -11.63 -5.59 11.99
CA SER A 86 -11.71 -6.01 10.60
C SER A 86 -11.34 -4.85 9.70
N ILE A 87 -10.40 -5.08 8.78
CA ILE A 87 -9.89 -4.05 7.88
C ILE A 87 -10.18 -4.52 6.46
N ARG A 88 -10.89 -3.70 5.69
CA ARG A 88 -11.17 -3.97 4.29
C ARG A 88 -10.55 -2.88 3.43
N ARG A 89 -9.67 -3.27 2.52
CA ARG A 89 -9.08 -2.37 1.54
C ARG A 89 -9.67 -2.70 0.18
N THR A 90 -10.25 -1.73 -0.50
CA THR A 90 -10.71 -1.88 -1.89
C THR A 90 -9.96 -0.88 -2.73
N ARG A 91 -9.24 -1.37 -3.74
CA ARG A 91 -8.52 -0.56 -4.71
C ARG A 91 -9.14 -0.72 -6.07
N PHE A 92 -9.18 0.35 -6.83
CA PHE A 92 -9.49 0.28 -8.24
C PHE A 92 -8.74 1.33 -9.04
N LEU A 93 -8.46 0.99 -10.30
CA LEU A 93 -7.89 1.89 -11.29
C LEU A 93 -9.03 2.51 -12.11
N ALA A 94 -8.98 3.81 -12.30
CA ALA A 94 -9.90 4.56 -13.16
C ALA A 94 -9.13 5.70 -13.85
N ASP A 95 -9.29 6.93 -13.40
CA ASP A 95 -8.48 8.11 -13.74
C ASP A 95 -7.18 8.19 -12.90
N GLY A 96 -6.93 7.19 -12.05
CA GLY A 96 -5.77 7.06 -11.19
C GLY A 96 -5.93 5.86 -10.26
N LEU A 97 -5.00 5.70 -9.31
CA LEU A 97 -5.15 4.74 -8.22
C LEU A 97 -6.09 5.29 -7.15
N ARG A 98 -7.22 4.62 -6.94
CA ARG A 98 -8.16 4.93 -5.86
C ARG A 98 -8.15 3.79 -4.84
N GLU A 99 -8.10 4.14 -3.56
CA GLU A 99 -8.21 3.19 -2.46
C GLU A 99 -9.23 3.64 -1.42
N ARG A 100 -10.09 2.70 -1.01
CA ARG A 100 -10.97 2.84 0.15
C ARG A 100 -10.50 1.89 1.25
N ILE A 101 -10.19 2.45 2.41
CA ILE A 101 -9.84 1.69 3.62
C ILE A 101 -11.04 1.79 4.57
N GLY A 102 -11.68 0.66 4.84
CA GLY A 102 -12.73 0.51 5.85
C GLY A 102 -12.17 -0.20 7.08
N ILE A 103 -12.45 0.33 8.26
CA ILE A 103 -12.10 -0.30 9.53
C ILE A 103 -13.39 -0.50 10.33
N LEU A 104 -13.63 -1.74 10.74
CA LEU A 104 -14.76 -2.13 11.57
C LEU A 104 -14.24 -2.60 12.93
N ASN A 105 -14.66 -1.89 13.98
CA ASN A 105 -14.53 -2.38 15.35
C ASN A 105 -15.60 -3.43 15.63
N ALA A 106 -15.20 -4.69 15.75
CA ALA A 106 -16.08 -5.81 16.08
C ALA A 106 -16.18 -6.07 17.59
N ASN A 107 -15.57 -5.22 18.43
CA ASN A 107 -15.72 -5.29 19.88
C ASN A 107 -17.04 -4.67 20.37
N PRO A 108 -17.55 -5.13 21.52
CA PRO A 108 -18.64 -4.44 22.20
C PRO A 108 -18.21 -3.11 22.85
N GLN A 109 -16.92 -2.92 23.11
CA GLN A 109 -16.38 -1.67 23.66
C GLN A 109 -15.89 -0.71 22.56
N PRO A 110 -15.96 0.61 22.78
CA PRO A 110 -15.28 1.59 21.94
C PRO A 110 -13.78 1.30 21.83
N ALA A 111 -13.21 1.49 20.65
CA ALA A 111 -11.79 1.30 20.39
C ALA A 111 -11.16 2.62 19.92
N HIS A 112 -9.98 2.94 20.44
CA HIS A 112 -9.12 3.98 19.89
C HIS A 112 -8.26 3.36 18.80
N ILE A 113 -8.30 3.94 17.60
CA ILE A 113 -7.64 3.40 16.41
C ILE A 113 -6.75 4.49 15.83
N THR A 114 -5.47 4.17 15.66
CA THR A 114 -4.53 4.98 14.87
C THR A 114 -4.34 4.29 13.53
N LEU A 115 -4.66 5.00 12.45
CA LEU A 115 -4.37 4.56 11.09
C LEU A 115 -3.17 5.35 10.56
N GLU A 116 -2.15 4.64 10.13
CA GLU A 116 -0.92 5.22 9.60
C GLU A 116 -0.74 4.79 8.15
N LEU A 117 -0.46 5.76 7.28
CA LEU A 117 -0.19 5.54 5.87
C LEU A 117 1.18 6.10 5.56
N GLU A 118 2.07 5.25 5.04
CA GLU A 118 3.42 5.64 4.64
C GLU A 118 3.55 5.44 3.14
N PHE A 119 4.02 6.45 2.41
CA PHE A 119 4.13 6.45 0.95
C PHE A 119 5.55 6.86 0.51
N GLU A 120 6.00 6.31 -0.62
CA GLU A 120 7.24 6.69 -1.29
C GLU A 120 7.00 6.81 -2.79
N ALA A 121 7.70 7.75 -3.42
CA ALA A 121 7.67 7.97 -4.86
C ALA A 121 9.11 8.03 -5.39
N SER A 122 9.36 7.35 -6.51
CA SER A 122 10.68 7.30 -7.15
C SER A 122 10.71 8.00 -8.52
N PHE A 123 9.57 8.09 -9.21
CA PHE A 123 9.43 8.62 -10.57
C PHE A 123 10.40 8.03 -11.58
N ARG A 124 10.83 6.78 -11.36
CA ARG A 124 11.73 6.07 -12.27
C ARG A 124 10.96 5.51 -13.46
N ASP A 125 11.54 5.59 -14.65
CA ASP A 125 10.99 4.92 -15.82
C ASP A 125 11.15 3.39 -15.72
N MET A 126 10.35 2.65 -16.49
CA MET A 126 10.28 1.19 -16.48
C MET A 126 11.63 0.53 -16.81
N PHE A 127 12.49 1.15 -17.63
CA PHE A 127 13.82 0.62 -17.91
C PHE A 127 14.75 0.77 -16.71
N SER A 128 14.72 1.92 -16.02
CA SER A 128 15.46 2.11 -14.77
C SER A 128 14.97 1.18 -13.66
N VAL A 129 13.67 0.99 -13.52
CA VAL A 129 13.10 0.04 -12.55
C VAL A 129 13.56 -1.40 -12.83
N ARG A 130 13.65 -1.79 -14.11
CA ARG A 130 14.11 -3.13 -14.52
C ARG A 130 15.64 -3.29 -14.55
N GLY A 131 16.40 -2.25 -14.19
CA GLY A 131 17.86 -2.28 -14.18
C GLY A 131 18.52 -2.18 -15.55
N TYR A 132 17.79 -1.79 -16.60
CA TYR A 132 18.36 -1.57 -17.93
C TYR A 132 19.10 -0.23 -18.07
N ARG A 133 18.81 0.75 -17.21
CA ARG A 133 19.43 2.08 -17.21
C ARG A 133 19.63 2.58 -15.78
N ASP A 134 20.87 2.60 -15.33
CA ASP A 134 21.26 3.30 -14.10
C ASP A 134 21.53 4.78 -14.43
N VAL A 135 20.48 5.54 -14.78
CA VAL A 135 20.61 6.99 -15.02
C VAL A 135 20.24 7.70 -13.74
N SER A 136 21.09 7.59 -12.72
CA SER A 136 21.10 8.51 -11.60
C SER A 136 21.76 9.82 -12.06
N MET A 137 21.04 10.62 -12.84
CA MET A 137 21.38 12.04 -12.97
C MET A 137 20.74 12.76 -11.78
N PRO A 138 21.52 13.29 -10.82
CA PRO A 138 20.96 14.12 -9.78
C PRO A 138 20.41 15.38 -10.44
N VAL A 139 19.08 15.47 -10.55
CA VAL A 139 18.43 16.74 -10.89
C VAL A 139 18.49 17.60 -9.63
N ALA A 140 19.45 18.50 -9.57
CA ALA A 140 19.47 19.56 -8.58
C ALA A 140 18.26 20.46 -8.83
N VAL A 141 17.19 20.26 -8.06
CA VAL A 141 16.06 21.19 -8.04
C VAL A 141 16.46 22.36 -7.13
N ALA A 142 16.95 23.44 -7.75
CA ALA A 142 17.08 24.72 -7.07
C ALA A 142 15.69 25.26 -6.78
N VAL A 143 15.25 25.20 -5.51
CA VAL A 143 14.04 25.88 -5.06
C VAL A 143 14.38 27.34 -4.81
N GLU A 144 14.20 28.19 -5.83
CA GLU A 144 14.21 29.63 -5.61
C GLU A 144 12.94 30.03 -4.84
N ARG A 145 13.11 30.38 -3.56
CA ARG A 145 12.07 31.12 -2.82
C ARG A 145 11.98 32.52 -3.43
N ARG A 146 10.85 32.85 -4.04
CA ARG A 146 10.49 34.24 -4.32
C ARG A 146 9.79 34.81 -3.09
N GLU A 147 10.36 35.89 -2.55
CA GLU A 147 9.73 36.79 -1.57
C GLU A 147 8.71 37.70 -2.25
#